data_AF-A0A535HC15-F1
#
_entry.id   AF-A0A535HC15-F1
#
_cell.length_a   1.000
_cell.length_b   1.000
_cell.length_c   1.000
_cell.angle_alpha   90.00
_cell.angle_beta   90.00
_cell.angle_gamma   90.00
#
_symmetry.space_group_name_H-M   'P 1'
#
loop_
_entity.id
_entity.type
_entity.pdbx_description
1 polymer ?
#
loop_
_entity_poly.entity_id
_entity_poly.type
_entity_poly.pdbx_seq_one_letter_code
_entity_poly.pdbx_strand_id
1 'polypeptide(L)'
;MSGGTRSGRLALLGAASAAAVVLGGCAATAGASATPSPSRSASPSASASPLSTPSPSASASPTPSGIDPGFVPALAAIQMVGPRLGWAVGSHAIFATIDGAHWTRQYASTEEFVGVDFISATTGWAVATRSLLGTTDGGRSWRQLGEPHSPIRSVHFASATQGWGIAGGSEPQAMHGWLIPGDGATLVVTHDGGLNWAALDGPPNPQTVCFNQAAQGWVGTTEGVYVYRNIEQGQSWSKVLQRPDPQPGLPQATLIQCAAPQALWVLFLGGSSATSHSPYIAYATVDGSSWKPVMKEAMSEGQILPSVPAGPDTYPPSFSVVDTSDAVFIGDGPATNVAQCVIASNGGATLRRTGHIDNAPETFAAAFVSVTVGWVLTRNTGGDYVIDATVDGGYHWSQQLAVPPTSAG
;
A
#
# COMPACT_ATOMS: atom_id res chain seq x y z
N MET A 1 -1.18 10.28 77.34
CA MET A 1 -0.31 9.57 78.30
C MET A 1 -0.40 8.07 77.99
N SER A 2 0.77 7.46 77.72
CA SER A 2 1.16 6.02 77.65
C SER A 2 0.13 4.99 77.11
N GLY A 3 0.40 4.12 76.14
CA GLY A 3 1.61 3.40 75.72
C GLY A 3 1.12 1.95 75.45
N GLY A 4 1.26 1.34 74.27
CA GLY A 4 2.48 0.77 73.69
C GLY A 4 2.35 -0.77 73.59
N THR A 5 2.65 -1.34 72.42
CA THR A 5 3.14 -2.73 72.08
C THR A 5 2.57 -3.17 70.72
N ARG A 6 3.33 -3.02 69.62
CA ARG A 6 4.37 -3.90 69.04
C ARG A 6 3.81 -4.96 68.06
N SER A 7 4.09 -4.67 66.79
CA SER A 7 3.93 -5.50 65.59
C SER A 7 4.91 -6.67 65.54
N GLY A 8 4.53 -7.73 64.83
CA GLY A 8 5.45 -8.72 64.28
C GLY A 8 4.74 -9.90 63.63
N ARG A 9 4.86 -10.05 62.30
CA ARG A 9 5.04 -11.34 61.60
C ARG A 9 5.54 -11.12 60.16
N LEU A 10 6.72 -11.69 59.92
CA LEU A 10 7.38 -12.08 58.65
C LEU A 10 6.43 -12.87 57.72
N ALA A 11 6.71 -13.19 56.46
CA ALA A 11 7.62 -12.79 55.37
C ALA A 11 7.36 -13.84 54.26
N LEU A 12 7.46 -13.48 52.97
CA LEU A 12 7.97 -14.35 51.89
C LEU A 12 7.97 -13.58 50.56
N LEU A 13 9.18 -13.15 50.15
CA LEU A 13 9.51 -12.65 48.83
C LEU A 13 10.00 -13.83 47.98
N GLY A 14 9.38 -14.05 46.81
CA GLY A 14 9.83 -14.98 45.78
C GLY A 14 10.72 -14.27 44.76
N ALA A 15 11.81 -14.94 44.38
CA ALA A 15 13.01 -14.39 43.77
C ALA A 15 12.90 -14.04 42.26
N ALA A 16 13.67 -13.02 41.87
CA ALA A 16 13.98 -12.66 40.49
C ALA A 16 15.14 -13.51 39.95
N SER A 17 14.99 -14.03 38.74
CA SER A 17 16.01 -14.79 38.02
C SER A 17 16.88 -13.86 37.17
N ALA A 18 18.16 -13.76 37.50
CA ALA A 18 19.18 -13.10 36.68
C ALA A 18 19.96 -14.18 35.91
N ALA A 19 20.00 -14.08 34.58
CA ALA A 19 20.81 -14.92 33.71
C ALA A 19 22.20 -14.28 33.50
N ALA A 20 23.25 -15.04 33.81
CA ALA A 20 24.65 -14.63 33.70
C ALA A 20 25.16 -14.73 32.26
N VAL A 21 25.84 -13.67 31.82
CA VAL A 21 26.62 -13.61 30.58
C VAL A 21 28.02 -14.16 30.86
N VAL A 22 28.46 -15.16 30.10
CA VAL A 22 29.84 -15.67 30.14
C VAL A 22 30.60 -15.12 28.94
N LEU A 23 31.60 -14.28 29.23
CA LEU A 23 32.64 -13.85 28.29
C LEU A 23 33.84 -14.81 28.41
N GLY A 24 34.29 -15.36 27.28
CA GLY A 24 35.52 -16.14 27.18
C GLY A 24 36.29 -15.75 25.92
N GLY A 25 37.50 -15.20 26.10
CA GLY A 25 38.39 -14.77 25.02
C GLY A 25 39.77 -15.44 25.08
N CYS A 26 40.31 -15.67 23.88
CA CYS A 26 41.71 -15.72 23.42
C CYS A 26 42.71 -16.78 23.94
N ALA A 27 43.30 -17.55 23.00
CA ALA A 27 44.74 -17.48 22.68
C ALA A 27 45.10 -18.34 21.44
N ALA A 28 46.05 -17.83 20.64
CA ALA A 28 46.62 -18.43 19.43
C ALA A 28 47.85 -19.29 19.71
N THR A 29 48.17 -20.25 18.82
CA THR A 29 49.51 -20.82 18.65
C THR A 29 49.81 -21.11 17.17
N ALA A 30 51.09 -20.98 16.81
CA ALA A 30 51.66 -21.05 15.46
C ALA A 30 52.59 -22.27 15.29
N GLY A 31 52.85 -22.64 14.03
CA GLY A 31 53.89 -23.59 13.56
C GLY A 31 53.29 -24.69 12.67
N ALA A 32 53.84 -25.11 11.51
CA ALA A 32 55.14 -24.89 10.88
C ALA A 32 55.07 -25.22 9.36
N SER A 33 56.09 -24.78 8.64
CA SER A 33 56.30 -24.84 7.18
C SER A 33 56.73 -26.23 6.65
N ALA A 34 56.37 -26.55 5.40
CA ALA A 34 57.17 -27.43 4.52
C ALA A 34 56.87 -27.17 3.03
N THR A 35 57.91 -26.95 2.24
CA THR A 35 58.00 -27.00 0.75
C THR A 35 58.95 -28.16 0.38
N PRO A 36 58.85 -28.81 -0.81
CA PRO A 36 59.31 -28.23 -2.09
C PRO A 36 58.57 -28.67 -3.39
N SER A 37 58.91 -27.98 -4.49
CA SER A 37 58.45 -28.07 -5.91
C SER A 37 59.04 -29.27 -6.70
N PRO A 38 58.98 -29.38 -8.07
CA PRO A 38 58.21 -28.69 -9.14
C PRO A 38 57.64 -29.60 -10.27
N SER A 39 56.99 -28.95 -11.26
CA SER A 39 56.76 -29.35 -12.67
C SER A 39 55.48 -30.12 -13.02
N ARG A 40 54.60 -29.53 -13.86
CA ARG A 40 54.63 -29.62 -15.34
C ARG A 40 53.60 -28.67 -15.94
N SER A 41 54.04 -27.95 -16.96
CA SER A 41 53.24 -27.11 -17.84
C SER A 41 52.35 -28.00 -18.73
N ALA A 42 51.08 -27.64 -18.86
CA ALA A 42 50.20 -28.15 -19.92
C ALA A 42 49.30 -27.01 -20.40
N SER A 43 49.53 -26.58 -21.64
CA SER A 43 48.61 -25.75 -22.42
C SER A 43 47.28 -26.47 -22.61
N PRO A 44 46.18 -25.70 -22.75
CA PRO A 44 45.11 -26.09 -23.64
C PRO A 44 45.00 -25.15 -24.84
N SER A 45 44.97 -25.81 -25.99
CA SER A 45 44.59 -25.38 -27.33
C SER A 45 43.54 -24.25 -27.38
N ALA A 46 43.83 -23.23 -28.19
CA ALA A 46 42.82 -22.30 -28.68
C ALA A 46 41.82 -23.08 -29.55
N SER A 47 40.55 -23.11 -29.13
CA SER A 47 39.43 -23.42 -30.00
C SER A 47 38.58 -22.15 -30.07
N ALA A 48 38.59 -21.50 -31.22
CA ALA A 48 37.81 -20.31 -31.49
C ALA A 48 36.33 -20.71 -31.60
N SER A 49 35.56 -20.48 -30.54
CA SER A 49 34.10 -20.44 -30.63
C SER A 49 33.70 -19.15 -31.36
N PRO A 50 32.79 -19.18 -32.34
CA PRO A 50 32.40 -17.98 -33.06
C PRO A 50 31.70 -16.99 -32.13
N LEU A 51 32.04 -15.71 -32.28
CA LEU A 51 31.35 -14.57 -31.69
C LEU A 51 29.83 -14.76 -31.82
N SER A 52 29.13 -14.87 -30.69
CA SER A 52 27.70 -14.63 -30.65
C SER A 52 27.46 -13.17 -31.00
N THR A 53 26.93 -12.95 -32.19
CA THR A 53 26.30 -11.68 -32.59
C THR A 53 25.32 -11.22 -31.51
N PRO A 54 25.29 -9.93 -31.15
CA PRO A 54 24.28 -9.43 -30.22
C PRO A 54 22.90 -9.71 -30.81
N SER A 55 22.09 -10.47 -30.06
CA SER A 55 20.70 -10.71 -30.37
C SER A 55 19.99 -9.35 -30.44
N PRO A 56 19.18 -9.06 -31.47
CA PRO A 56 18.44 -7.81 -31.54
C PRO A 56 17.54 -7.70 -30.30
N SER A 57 17.48 -6.48 -29.74
CA SER A 57 16.59 -6.09 -28.63
C SER A 57 15.24 -6.78 -28.73
N ALA A 58 14.74 -7.24 -27.59
CA ALA A 58 13.36 -7.70 -27.44
C ALA A 58 12.43 -6.67 -28.08
N SER A 59 11.61 -7.17 -29.01
CA SER A 59 10.55 -6.44 -29.70
C SER A 59 9.72 -5.64 -28.71
N ALA A 60 9.31 -4.43 -29.10
CA ALA A 60 8.36 -3.63 -28.33
C ALA A 60 7.12 -4.49 -28.03
N SER A 61 6.78 -4.63 -26.75
CA SER A 61 5.48 -5.13 -26.34
C SER A 61 4.41 -4.21 -26.96
N PRO A 62 3.34 -4.75 -27.57
CA PRO A 62 2.26 -3.92 -28.07
C PRO A 62 1.67 -3.11 -26.90
N THR A 63 1.43 -1.81 -27.12
CA THR A 63 0.71 -0.98 -26.15
C THR A 63 -0.66 -1.60 -25.89
N PRO A 64 -1.03 -1.88 -24.62
CA PRO A 64 -2.31 -2.49 -24.34
C PRO A 64 -3.45 -1.58 -24.79
N SER A 65 -4.56 -2.18 -25.24
CA SER A 65 -5.75 -1.43 -25.65
C SER A 65 -6.65 -1.20 -24.44
N GLY A 66 -6.98 0.05 -24.12
CA GLY A 66 -7.83 0.40 -22.99
C GLY A 66 -8.21 1.88 -22.99
N ILE A 67 -9.15 2.25 -22.13
CA ILE A 67 -9.54 3.65 -21.91
C ILE A 67 -8.57 4.24 -20.89
N ASP A 68 -7.94 5.37 -21.25
CA ASP A 68 -7.09 6.14 -20.34
C ASP A 68 -7.98 6.90 -19.32
N PRO A 69 -7.52 7.12 -18.08
CA PRO A 69 -8.24 7.99 -17.15
C PRO A 69 -8.35 9.41 -17.69
N GLY A 70 -9.42 10.11 -17.32
CA GLY A 70 -9.62 11.50 -17.76
C GLY A 70 -8.61 12.49 -17.19
N PHE A 71 -7.99 12.18 -16.05
CA PHE A 71 -7.01 13.02 -15.38
C PHE A 71 -6.20 12.22 -14.35
N VAL A 72 -4.88 12.48 -14.27
CA VAL A 72 -4.01 11.97 -13.19
C VAL A 72 -3.34 13.15 -12.48
N PRO A 73 -3.45 13.26 -11.14
CA PRO A 73 -2.83 14.34 -10.38
C PRO A 73 -1.31 14.28 -10.43
N ALA A 74 -0.64 15.42 -10.17
CA ALA A 74 0.84 15.47 -10.15
C ALA A 74 1.44 14.58 -9.04
N LEU A 75 0.66 14.30 -7.99
CA LEU A 75 0.90 13.25 -7.00
C LEU A 75 -0.40 12.44 -6.85
N ALA A 76 -0.37 11.17 -7.24
CA ALA A 76 -1.50 10.25 -7.30
C ALA A 76 -1.45 9.13 -6.26
N ALA A 77 -0.27 8.56 -6.02
CA ALA A 77 -0.09 7.50 -5.04
C ALA A 77 1.23 7.68 -4.28
N ILE A 78 1.26 7.20 -3.04
CA ILE A 78 2.43 7.25 -2.16
C ILE A 78 2.56 5.92 -1.41
N GLN A 79 3.80 5.48 -1.22
CA GLN A 79 4.12 4.31 -0.40
C GLN A 79 5.44 4.52 0.31
N MET A 80 5.50 4.03 1.55
CA MET A 80 6.70 4.08 2.39
C MET A 80 7.09 2.66 2.79
N VAL A 81 8.37 2.32 2.67
CA VAL A 81 8.94 1.01 3.05
C VAL A 81 9.70 1.12 4.38
N GLY A 82 9.29 2.08 5.21
CA GLY A 82 9.90 2.44 6.48
C GLY A 82 9.82 3.95 6.74
N PRO A 83 10.27 4.43 7.91
CA PRO A 83 10.06 5.82 8.31
C PRO A 83 10.92 6.85 7.55
N ARG A 84 11.78 6.39 6.64
CA ARG A 84 12.73 7.24 5.90
C ARG A 84 12.69 7.04 4.39
N LEU A 85 12.25 5.88 3.92
CA LEU A 85 12.36 5.50 2.53
C LEU A 85 10.97 5.34 1.94
N GLY A 86 10.70 6.01 0.84
CA GLY A 86 9.44 5.89 0.13
C GLY A 86 9.44 6.58 -1.22
N TRP A 87 8.33 6.37 -1.91
CA TRP A 87 8.08 6.83 -3.27
C TRP A 87 6.70 7.44 -3.38
N ALA A 88 6.60 8.51 -4.15
CA ALA A 88 5.35 9.14 -4.54
C ALA A 88 5.35 9.27 -6.06
N VAL A 89 4.23 8.93 -6.69
CA VAL A 89 4.10 8.90 -8.15
C VAL A 89 2.92 9.74 -8.58
N GLY A 90 2.96 10.27 -9.79
CA GLY A 90 1.85 11.00 -10.39
C GLY A 90 2.14 11.36 -11.84
N SER A 91 1.47 12.37 -12.36
CA SER A 91 1.68 12.85 -13.73
C SER A 91 3.17 13.16 -13.98
N HIS A 92 3.75 12.50 -14.99
CA HIS A 92 5.10 12.72 -15.52
C HIS A 92 6.29 12.44 -14.59
N ALA A 93 6.09 11.98 -13.35
CA ALA A 93 7.17 11.88 -12.37
C ALA A 93 7.02 10.76 -11.34
N ILE A 94 8.18 10.25 -10.92
CA ILE A 94 8.33 9.46 -9.70
C ILE A 94 9.28 10.25 -8.78
N PHE A 95 8.80 10.54 -7.58
CA PHE A 95 9.56 11.15 -6.50
C PHE A 95 9.98 10.09 -5.49
N ALA A 96 11.14 10.29 -4.86
CA ALA A 96 11.64 9.44 -3.80
C ALA A 96 12.21 10.24 -2.64
N THR A 97 12.16 9.67 -1.45
CA THR A 97 12.81 10.17 -0.24
C THR A 97 13.67 9.08 0.41
N ILE A 98 14.76 9.48 1.06
CA ILE A 98 15.67 8.60 1.83
C ILE A 98 15.80 9.00 3.30
N ASP A 99 15.10 10.06 3.70
CA ASP A 99 15.04 10.57 5.07
C ASP A 99 13.61 10.84 5.57
N GLY A 100 12.59 10.66 4.72
CA GLY A 100 11.19 10.87 5.07
C GLY A 100 10.75 12.34 5.04
N ALA A 101 11.66 13.27 4.74
CA ALA A 101 11.39 14.71 4.77
C ALA A 101 11.67 15.37 3.42
N HIS A 102 12.79 15.03 2.78
CA HIS A 102 13.17 15.63 1.51
C HIS A 102 12.80 14.70 0.36
N TRP A 103 12.00 15.20 -0.57
CA TRP A 103 11.55 14.47 -1.75
C TRP A 103 12.24 14.99 -2.99
N THR A 104 12.78 14.09 -3.80
CA THR A 104 13.49 14.43 -5.04
C THR A 104 12.86 13.70 -6.20
N ARG A 105 12.76 14.37 -7.36
CA ARG A 105 12.31 13.73 -8.59
C ARG A 105 13.38 12.73 -9.03
N GLN A 106 13.09 11.44 -8.87
CA GLN A 106 14.00 10.35 -9.20
C GLN A 106 13.88 9.94 -10.67
N TYR A 107 12.66 10.03 -11.23
CA TYR A 107 12.37 9.69 -12.62
C TYR A 107 11.47 10.73 -13.27
N ALA A 108 11.74 11.02 -14.55
CA ALA A 108 10.97 11.93 -15.38
C ALA A 108 10.47 11.17 -16.61
N SER A 109 9.18 11.29 -16.90
CA SER A 109 8.51 10.59 -18.01
C SER A 109 7.46 11.48 -18.66
N THR A 110 6.97 11.08 -19.82
CA THR A 110 5.72 11.60 -20.42
C THR A 110 4.50 10.74 -20.05
N GLU A 111 4.70 9.70 -19.23
CA GLU A 111 3.63 8.84 -18.74
C GLU A 111 2.97 9.42 -17.49
N GLU A 112 1.74 8.96 -17.23
CA GLU A 112 0.99 9.27 -16.02
C GLU A 112 1.01 8.06 -15.09
N PHE A 113 1.61 8.21 -13.92
CA PHE A 113 1.69 7.15 -12.92
C PHE A 113 0.51 7.20 -11.95
N VAL A 114 -0.13 6.06 -11.75
CA VAL A 114 -1.38 5.92 -10.98
C VAL A 114 -1.24 5.02 -9.76
N GLY A 115 -0.11 4.29 -9.64
CA GLY A 115 0.13 3.40 -8.52
C GLY A 115 1.62 3.09 -8.36
N VAL A 116 2.00 2.71 -7.15
CA VAL A 116 3.36 2.30 -6.80
C VAL A 116 3.29 1.17 -5.78
N ASP A 117 4.14 0.16 -5.96
CA ASP A 117 4.24 -0.97 -5.04
C ASP A 117 5.70 -1.41 -4.87
N PHE A 118 6.24 -1.29 -3.66
CA PHE A 118 7.57 -1.72 -3.27
C PHE A 118 7.48 -2.74 -2.14
N ILE A 119 8.15 -3.86 -2.35
CA ILE A 119 8.28 -4.94 -1.34
C ILE A 119 9.58 -4.81 -0.54
N SER A 120 10.51 -3.97 -0.98
CA SER A 120 11.79 -3.76 -0.32
C SER A 120 12.38 -2.39 -0.71
N ALA A 121 13.52 -2.05 -0.10
CA ALA A 121 14.25 -0.83 -0.43
C ALA A 121 14.77 -0.78 -1.89
N THR A 122 14.81 -1.91 -2.59
CA THR A 122 15.41 -2.02 -3.93
C THR A 122 14.44 -2.49 -5.00
N THR A 123 13.42 -3.27 -4.62
CA THR A 123 12.52 -3.94 -5.56
C THR A 123 11.13 -3.36 -5.48
N GLY A 124 10.63 -2.88 -6.61
CA GLY A 124 9.30 -2.30 -6.71
C GLY A 124 8.82 -2.12 -8.14
N TRP A 125 7.59 -1.67 -8.25
CA TRP A 125 6.82 -1.49 -9.47
C TRP A 125 6.11 -0.13 -9.45
N ALA A 126 5.99 0.48 -10.63
CA ALA A 126 5.19 1.68 -10.83
C ALA A 126 4.18 1.40 -11.96
N VAL A 127 2.91 1.64 -11.67
CA VAL A 127 1.81 1.47 -12.63
C VAL A 127 1.58 2.81 -13.30
N ALA A 128 1.72 2.85 -14.62
CA ALA A 128 1.31 3.96 -15.45
C ALA A 128 0.01 3.62 -16.18
N THR A 129 -0.62 4.62 -16.81
CA THR A 129 -1.87 4.44 -17.55
C THR A 129 -1.80 3.41 -18.67
N ARG A 130 -0.61 3.23 -19.27
CA ARG A 130 -0.36 2.38 -20.45
C ARG A 130 0.94 1.57 -20.36
N SER A 131 1.54 1.48 -19.18
CA SER A 131 2.75 0.70 -18.97
C SER A 131 2.87 0.25 -17.52
N LEU A 132 3.52 -0.89 -17.31
CA LEU A 132 4.02 -1.31 -16.01
C LEU A 132 5.55 -1.15 -16.01
N LEU A 133 6.08 -0.43 -15.03
CA LEU A 133 7.52 -0.30 -14.83
C LEU A 133 7.96 -1.12 -13.61
N GLY A 134 9.17 -1.66 -13.67
CA GLY A 134 9.82 -2.36 -12.56
C GLY A 134 11.22 -1.83 -12.28
N THR A 135 11.63 -1.94 -11.02
CA THR A 135 12.98 -1.61 -10.53
C THR A 135 13.53 -2.74 -9.65
N THR A 136 14.85 -2.90 -9.66
CA THR A 136 15.59 -3.76 -8.72
C THR A 136 16.73 -3.04 -8.00
N ASP A 137 16.84 -1.71 -8.17
CA ASP A 137 17.89 -0.86 -7.61
C ASP A 137 17.35 0.36 -6.82
N GLY A 138 16.09 0.29 -6.38
CA GLY A 138 15.43 1.35 -5.59
C GLY A 138 14.94 2.53 -6.42
N GLY A 139 14.65 2.31 -7.71
CA GLY A 139 14.14 3.30 -8.65
C GLY A 139 15.23 4.14 -9.31
N ARG A 140 16.52 3.76 -9.17
CA ARG A 140 17.62 4.41 -9.89
C ARG A 140 17.53 4.11 -11.39
N SER A 141 17.01 2.93 -11.74
CA SER A 141 16.62 2.59 -13.09
C SER A 141 15.25 1.91 -13.11
N TRP A 142 14.44 2.27 -14.10
CA TRP A 142 13.13 1.69 -14.35
C TRP A 142 13.13 1.00 -15.71
N ARG A 143 12.63 -0.23 -15.77
CA ARG A 143 12.42 -0.96 -17.01
C ARG A 143 10.93 -1.17 -17.23
N GLN A 144 10.49 -1.01 -18.47
CA GLN A 144 9.15 -1.43 -18.85
C GLN A 144 9.07 -2.96 -18.76
N LEU A 145 7.97 -3.45 -18.19
CA LEU A 145 7.65 -4.86 -18.02
C LEU A 145 6.55 -5.30 -19.01
N GLY A 146 6.11 -6.54 -18.89
CA GLY A 146 4.99 -7.05 -19.67
C GLY A 146 3.66 -6.57 -19.10
N GLU A 147 2.66 -6.51 -19.98
CA GLU A 147 1.26 -6.30 -19.62
C GLU A 147 0.38 -7.37 -20.27
N PRO A 148 -0.78 -7.69 -19.70
CA PRO A 148 -1.79 -8.46 -20.39
C PRO A 148 -2.37 -7.63 -21.57
N HIS A 149 -3.34 -8.20 -22.30
CA HIS A 149 -3.96 -7.52 -23.44
C HIS A 149 -4.61 -6.17 -23.09
N SER A 150 -5.05 -6.03 -21.84
CA SER A 150 -5.62 -4.81 -21.27
C SER A 150 -4.63 -4.18 -20.29
N PRO A 151 -4.57 -2.84 -20.17
CA PRO A 151 -3.59 -2.21 -19.30
C PRO A 151 -3.87 -2.52 -17.83
N ILE A 152 -2.80 -2.63 -17.05
CA ILE A 152 -2.86 -2.82 -15.61
C ILE A 152 -3.29 -1.51 -14.94
N ARG A 153 -4.19 -1.61 -13.97
CA ARG A 153 -4.75 -0.48 -13.19
C ARG A 153 -4.18 -0.42 -11.78
N SER A 154 -3.91 -1.57 -11.20
CA SER A 154 -3.29 -1.70 -9.89
C SER A 154 -2.54 -3.02 -9.79
N VAL A 155 -1.52 -3.06 -8.93
CA VAL A 155 -0.76 -4.27 -8.62
C VAL A 155 -0.60 -4.41 -7.11
N HIS A 156 -0.38 -5.64 -6.67
CA HIS A 156 0.08 -5.98 -5.33
C HIS A 156 1.02 -7.18 -5.42
N PHE A 157 2.29 -6.99 -5.07
CA PHE A 157 3.32 -8.03 -5.08
C PHE A 157 3.57 -8.56 -3.67
N ALA A 158 3.57 -9.88 -3.52
CA ALA A 158 3.97 -10.54 -2.27
C ALA A 158 5.46 -10.91 -2.28
N SER A 159 6.09 -10.96 -3.45
CA SER A 159 7.51 -11.24 -3.62
C SER A 159 8.04 -10.66 -4.93
N ALA A 160 9.36 -10.78 -5.15
CA ALA A 160 10.00 -10.30 -6.38
C ALA A 160 9.48 -10.98 -7.66
N THR A 161 8.80 -12.12 -7.53
CA THR A 161 8.29 -12.92 -8.67
C THR A 161 6.77 -13.07 -8.65
N GLN A 162 6.15 -13.08 -7.46
CA GLN A 162 4.72 -13.33 -7.32
C GLN A 162 3.94 -12.03 -7.07
N GLY A 163 2.96 -11.77 -7.93
CA GLY A 163 2.08 -10.61 -7.79
C GLY A 163 0.72 -10.81 -8.44
N TRP A 164 -0.21 -9.95 -8.06
CA TRP A 164 -1.56 -9.88 -8.60
C TRP A 164 -1.84 -8.47 -9.07
N GLY A 165 -2.81 -8.32 -9.95
CA GLY A 165 -3.23 -7.01 -10.43
C GLY A 165 -4.64 -7.01 -10.96
N ILE A 166 -5.17 -5.81 -11.14
CA ILE A 166 -6.43 -5.56 -11.84
C ILE A 166 -6.10 -5.02 -13.22
N ALA A 167 -6.67 -5.61 -14.27
CA ALA A 167 -6.42 -5.20 -15.66
C ALA A 167 -7.72 -4.88 -16.41
N GLY A 168 -7.66 -3.86 -17.27
CA GLY A 168 -8.78 -3.42 -18.10
C GLY A 168 -9.84 -2.60 -17.36
N GLY A 169 -11.10 -2.86 -17.70
CA GLY A 169 -12.26 -2.12 -17.20
C GLY A 169 -12.57 -0.83 -17.97
N SER A 170 -13.84 -0.42 -17.94
CA SER A 170 -14.31 0.86 -18.45
C SER A 170 -14.09 2.01 -17.46
N GLU A 171 -13.98 3.23 -17.99
CA GLU A 171 -14.05 4.49 -17.24
C GLU A 171 -13.28 4.50 -15.90
N PRO A 172 -11.96 4.23 -15.91
CA PRO A 172 -11.20 4.13 -14.67
C PRO A 172 -11.13 5.48 -13.95
N GLN A 173 -11.42 5.49 -12.65
CA GLN A 173 -11.45 6.69 -11.81
C GLN A 173 -10.31 6.66 -10.77
N ALA A 174 -9.55 7.75 -10.69
CA ALA A 174 -8.54 7.91 -9.65
C ALA A 174 -9.22 8.25 -8.31
N MET A 175 -9.00 7.42 -7.30
CA MET A 175 -9.61 7.56 -5.97
C MET A 175 -8.63 7.10 -4.89
N HIS A 176 -8.22 8.02 -4.02
CA HIS A 176 -7.43 7.74 -2.80
C HIS A 176 -6.17 6.85 -2.98
N GLY A 177 -5.53 6.88 -4.14
CA GLY A 177 -4.29 6.13 -4.42
C GLY A 177 -4.51 4.89 -5.28
N TRP A 178 -5.76 4.67 -5.71
CA TRP A 178 -6.14 3.61 -6.63
C TRP A 178 -6.71 4.17 -7.92
N LEU A 179 -6.49 3.44 -9.01
CA LEU A 179 -7.23 3.61 -10.26
C LEU A 179 -8.33 2.54 -10.31
N ILE A 180 -9.56 2.93 -10.01
CA ILE A 180 -10.71 2.04 -9.87
C ILE A 180 -11.41 1.87 -11.21
N PRO A 181 -11.39 0.66 -11.81
CA PRO A 181 -12.16 0.42 -13.02
C PRO A 181 -13.66 0.29 -12.73
N GLY A 182 -14.47 0.60 -13.72
CA GLY A 182 -15.88 0.24 -13.80
C GLY A 182 -16.07 -1.23 -14.21
N ASP A 183 -16.84 -1.46 -15.27
CA ASP A 183 -17.20 -2.80 -15.73
C ASP A 183 -16.15 -3.43 -16.66
N GLY A 184 -16.01 -4.76 -16.60
CA GLY A 184 -15.15 -5.52 -17.50
C GLY A 184 -13.68 -5.60 -17.07
N ALA A 185 -13.36 -5.22 -15.83
CA ALA A 185 -12.04 -5.48 -15.27
C ALA A 185 -11.83 -6.97 -15.02
N THR A 186 -10.57 -7.39 -15.04
CA THR A 186 -10.17 -8.79 -14.79
C THR A 186 -9.07 -8.84 -13.75
N LEU A 187 -9.06 -9.92 -12.97
CA LEU A 187 -7.96 -10.23 -12.07
C LEU A 187 -6.86 -10.93 -12.87
N VAL A 188 -5.61 -10.52 -12.65
CA VAL A 188 -4.44 -11.11 -13.30
C VAL A 188 -3.39 -11.49 -12.26
N VAL A 189 -2.56 -12.47 -12.60
CA VAL A 189 -1.48 -12.98 -11.76
C VAL A 189 -0.18 -13.11 -12.56
N THR A 190 0.94 -12.82 -11.91
CA THR A 190 2.29 -13.03 -12.41
C THR A 190 3.07 -13.96 -11.49
N HIS A 191 3.95 -14.76 -12.08
CA HIS A 191 4.89 -15.63 -11.37
C HIS A 191 6.35 -15.31 -11.70
N ASP A 192 6.61 -14.25 -12.46
CA ASP A 192 7.94 -13.82 -12.92
C ASP A 192 8.21 -12.31 -12.74
N GLY A 193 7.53 -11.67 -11.78
CA GLY A 193 7.79 -10.28 -11.41
C GLY A 193 7.15 -9.25 -12.35
N GLY A 194 6.09 -9.65 -13.06
CA GLY A 194 5.34 -8.81 -13.98
C GLY A 194 5.86 -8.87 -15.42
N LEU A 195 6.73 -9.83 -15.75
CA LEU A 195 7.18 -10.01 -17.14
C LEU A 195 6.10 -10.69 -17.98
N ASN A 196 5.33 -11.60 -17.39
CA ASN A 196 4.18 -12.24 -18.01
C ASN A 196 3.00 -12.29 -17.03
N TRP A 197 1.81 -11.97 -17.56
CA TRP A 197 0.56 -11.98 -16.81
C TRP A 197 -0.41 -12.99 -17.39
N ALA A 198 -1.06 -13.74 -16.50
CA ALA A 198 -2.15 -14.64 -16.84
C ALA A 198 -3.44 -14.15 -16.19
N ALA A 199 -4.57 -14.32 -16.88
CA ALA A 199 -5.88 -14.12 -16.26
C ALA A 199 -6.05 -15.11 -15.10
N LEU A 200 -6.61 -14.63 -14.00
CA LEU A 200 -6.96 -15.41 -12.83
C LEU A 200 -8.48 -15.38 -12.68
N ASP A 201 -9.13 -16.53 -12.76
CA ASP A 201 -10.57 -16.63 -12.54
C ASP A 201 -10.93 -16.10 -11.15
N GLY A 202 -12.01 -15.33 -11.07
CA GLY A 202 -12.37 -14.61 -9.85
C GLY A 202 -13.74 -13.96 -9.92
N PRO A 203 -14.11 -13.19 -8.88
CA PRO A 203 -15.36 -12.45 -8.88
C PRO A 203 -15.37 -11.44 -10.05
N PRO A 204 -16.55 -11.17 -10.65
CA PRO A 204 -16.67 -10.20 -11.73
C PRO A 204 -16.35 -8.79 -11.24
N ASN A 205 -15.83 -7.96 -12.14
CA ASN A 205 -15.53 -6.54 -11.90
C ASN A 205 -14.69 -6.27 -10.63
N PRO A 206 -13.51 -6.88 -10.51
CA PRO A 206 -12.61 -6.59 -9.40
C PRO A 206 -12.08 -5.15 -9.49
N GLN A 207 -12.07 -4.45 -8.37
CA GLN A 207 -11.68 -3.04 -8.26
C GLN A 207 -10.35 -2.87 -7.52
N THR A 208 -10.15 -3.66 -6.47
CA THR A 208 -8.95 -3.61 -5.63
C THR A 208 -8.51 -5.00 -5.23
N VAL A 209 -7.21 -5.14 -4.95
CA VAL A 209 -6.57 -6.41 -4.68
C VAL A 209 -5.56 -6.26 -3.54
N CYS A 210 -5.54 -7.23 -2.62
CA CYS A 210 -4.53 -7.30 -1.57
C CYS A 210 -4.17 -8.74 -1.24
N PHE A 211 -2.93 -9.13 -1.52
CA PHE A 211 -2.45 -10.51 -1.38
C PHE A 211 -1.17 -10.53 -0.54
N ASN A 212 -1.29 -10.83 0.75
CA ASN A 212 -0.13 -10.92 1.64
C ASN A 212 0.63 -12.25 1.46
N GLN A 213 -0.03 -13.29 0.93
CA GLN A 213 0.60 -14.57 0.63
C GLN A 213 0.00 -15.23 -0.61
N ALA A 214 0.75 -16.11 -1.27
CA ALA A 214 0.31 -16.76 -2.51
C ALA A 214 -0.95 -17.62 -2.36
N ALA A 215 -1.19 -18.18 -1.18
CA ALA A 215 -2.32 -19.07 -0.94
C ALA A 215 -3.60 -18.35 -0.49
N GLN A 216 -3.54 -17.06 -0.14
CA GLN A 216 -4.68 -16.32 0.39
C GLN A 216 -4.57 -14.83 0.10
N GLY A 217 -5.65 -14.26 -0.44
CA GLY A 217 -5.75 -12.84 -0.71
C GLY A 217 -7.19 -12.35 -0.68
N TRP A 218 -7.35 -11.06 -0.88
CA TRP A 218 -8.61 -10.36 -0.83
C TRP A 218 -8.82 -9.58 -2.12
N VAL A 219 -10.06 -9.53 -2.59
CA VAL A 219 -10.47 -8.74 -3.75
C VAL A 219 -11.72 -7.95 -3.37
N GLY A 220 -11.66 -6.64 -3.58
CA GLY A 220 -12.81 -5.75 -3.49
C GLY A 220 -13.49 -5.64 -4.84
N THR A 221 -14.81 -5.74 -4.87
CA THR A 221 -15.66 -5.49 -6.04
C THR A 221 -16.79 -4.54 -5.65
N THR A 222 -17.59 -4.10 -6.62
CA THR A 222 -18.81 -3.32 -6.35
C THR A 222 -19.81 -4.07 -5.46
N GLU A 223 -19.80 -5.41 -5.49
CA GLU A 223 -20.71 -6.24 -4.70
C GLU A 223 -20.24 -6.51 -3.27
N GLY A 224 -18.98 -6.20 -2.94
CA GLY A 224 -18.40 -6.46 -1.63
C GLY A 224 -16.96 -6.97 -1.67
N VAL A 225 -16.55 -7.65 -0.61
CA VAL A 225 -15.21 -8.24 -0.48
C VAL A 225 -15.29 -9.75 -0.62
N TYR A 226 -14.40 -10.28 -1.44
CA TYR A 226 -14.19 -11.70 -1.65
C TYR A 226 -12.82 -12.11 -1.10
N VAL A 227 -12.76 -13.28 -0.47
CA VAL A 227 -11.50 -13.92 -0.10
C VAL A 227 -11.16 -15.00 -1.12
N TYR A 228 -9.92 -14.97 -1.58
CA TYR A 228 -9.28 -16.03 -2.33
C TYR A 228 -8.63 -17.02 -1.38
N ARG A 229 -8.82 -18.31 -1.63
CA ARG A 229 -8.04 -19.38 -0.99
C ARG A 229 -7.60 -20.38 -2.06
N ASN A 230 -6.29 -20.60 -2.14
CA ASN A 230 -5.75 -21.72 -2.87
C ASN A 230 -5.86 -22.98 -2.00
N ILE A 231 -6.61 -23.98 -2.48
CA ILE A 231 -6.90 -25.22 -1.76
C ILE A 231 -6.38 -26.41 -2.58
N GLU A 232 -6.28 -27.59 -1.96
CA GLU A 232 -5.75 -28.80 -2.64
C GLU A 232 -6.52 -29.17 -3.91
N GLN A 233 -7.81 -28.82 -3.99
CA GLN A 233 -8.71 -29.11 -5.11
C GLN A 233 -8.80 -27.96 -6.14
N GLY A 234 -7.93 -26.95 -6.05
CA GLY A 234 -7.92 -25.79 -6.93
C GLY A 234 -8.17 -24.49 -6.18
N GLN A 235 -8.78 -23.52 -6.84
CA GLN A 235 -8.98 -22.18 -6.28
C GLN A 235 -10.41 -22.03 -5.77
N SER A 236 -10.58 -21.32 -4.67
CA SER A 236 -11.89 -21.03 -4.09
C SER A 236 -12.04 -19.54 -3.81
N TRP A 237 -13.20 -19.02 -4.17
CA TRP A 237 -13.62 -17.65 -3.89
C TRP A 237 -14.88 -17.67 -3.03
N SER A 238 -14.90 -16.88 -1.96
CA SER A 238 -16.11 -16.65 -1.17
C SER A 238 -16.30 -15.18 -0.85
N LYS A 239 -17.53 -14.70 -1.03
CA LYS A 239 -17.94 -13.38 -0.55
C LYS A 239 -18.03 -13.43 0.97
N VAL A 240 -17.32 -12.53 1.63
CA VAL A 240 -17.11 -12.55 3.09
C VAL A 240 -17.57 -11.27 3.77
N LEU A 241 -17.71 -10.19 3.00
CA LEU A 241 -18.32 -8.95 3.45
C LEU A 241 -19.11 -8.33 2.30
N GLN A 242 -20.26 -7.78 2.63
CA GLN A 242 -21.08 -6.99 1.72
C GLN A 242 -21.49 -5.72 2.43
N ARG A 243 -21.62 -4.63 1.68
CA ARG A 243 -22.18 -3.38 2.19
C ARG A 243 -23.61 -3.61 2.72
N PRO A 244 -24.01 -3.04 3.87
CA PRO A 244 -25.35 -3.25 4.44
C PRO A 244 -26.51 -2.84 3.53
N ASP A 245 -26.29 -1.83 2.69
CA ASP A 245 -27.24 -1.28 1.72
C ASP A 245 -26.65 -1.35 0.30
N PRO A 246 -26.79 -2.47 -0.41
CA PRO A 246 -26.37 -2.54 -1.81
C PRO A 246 -27.16 -1.53 -2.66
N GLN A 247 -26.49 -0.73 -3.48
CA GLN A 247 -27.09 0.33 -4.29
C GLN A 247 -26.85 0.03 -5.78
N PRO A 248 -27.60 -0.92 -6.36
CA PRO A 248 -27.39 -1.32 -7.75
C PRO A 248 -27.63 -0.15 -8.71
N GLY A 249 -26.73 0.00 -9.67
CA GLY A 249 -26.81 1.05 -10.70
C GLY A 249 -26.25 2.41 -10.29
N LEU A 250 -25.76 2.57 -9.06
CA LEU A 250 -24.97 3.74 -8.65
C LEU A 250 -23.47 3.41 -8.72
N PRO A 251 -22.60 4.40 -8.98
CA PRO A 251 -21.17 4.22 -8.84
C PRO A 251 -20.82 3.80 -7.41
N GLN A 252 -20.20 2.63 -7.27
CA GLN A 252 -19.71 2.09 -6.01
C GLN A 252 -18.25 1.70 -6.15
N ALA A 253 -17.48 1.86 -5.09
CA ALA A 253 -16.11 1.40 -5.04
C ALA A 253 -15.82 0.72 -3.70
N THR A 254 -15.08 -0.38 -3.75
CA THR A 254 -14.58 -1.07 -2.56
C THR A 254 -13.07 -0.93 -2.53
N LEU A 255 -12.56 -0.14 -1.59
CA LEU A 255 -11.13 0.00 -1.34
C LEU A 255 -10.70 -0.94 -0.21
N ILE A 256 -9.60 -1.66 -0.40
CA ILE A 256 -9.08 -2.58 0.62
C ILE A 256 -7.58 -2.41 0.81
N GLN A 257 -7.12 -2.62 2.04
CA GLN A 257 -5.72 -2.80 2.38
C GLN A 257 -5.58 -3.89 3.46
N CYS A 258 -4.60 -4.76 3.30
CA CYS A 258 -4.34 -5.89 4.18
C CYS A 258 -2.98 -5.72 4.88
N ALA A 259 -2.91 -6.07 6.16
CA ALA A 259 -1.66 -6.09 6.94
C ALA A 259 -1.18 -7.52 7.25
N ALA A 260 -2.11 -8.48 7.27
CA ALA A 260 -1.86 -9.90 7.46
C ALA A 260 -2.80 -10.69 6.56
N PRO A 261 -2.56 -12.00 6.33
CA PRO A 261 -3.47 -12.82 5.53
C PRO A 261 -4.92 -12.82 6.03
N GLN A 262 -5.14 -12.61 7.32
CA GLN A 262 -6.45 -12.60 7.97
C GLN A 262 -6.92 -11.19 8.37
N ALA A 263 -6.07 -10.16 8.26
CA ALA A 263 -6.43 -8.80 8.67
C ALA A 263 -6.66 -7.93 7.45
N LEU A 264 -7.87 -7.36 7.35
CA LEU A 264 -8.29 -6.50 6.24
C LEU A 264 -9.04 -5.28 6.77
N TRP A 265 -8.71 -4.13 6.22
CA TRP A 265 -9.50 -2.92 6.34
C TRP A 265 -10.13 -2.59 5.00
N VAL A 266 -11.39 -2.16 5.06
CA VAL A 266 -12.25 -1.96 3.90
C VAL A 266 -12.89 -0.59 4.01
N LEU A 267 -12.90 0.15 2.90
CA LEU A 267 -13.68 1.36 2.77
C LEU A 267 -14.67 1.16 1.60
N PHE A 268 -15.95 1.01 1.95
CA PHE A 268 -17.03 0.99 0.98
C PHE A 268 -17.41 2.42 0.64
N LEU A 269 -17.35 2.75 -0.64
CA LEU A 269 -17.80 4.01 -1.22
C LEU A 269 -19.07 3.74 -2.02
N GLY A 270 -20.02 4.64 -2.00
CA GLY A 270 -21.19 4.50 -2.86
C GLY A 270 -22.31 5.45 -2.52
N GLY A 271 -23.23 5.60 -3.45
CA GLY A 271 -24.42 6.43 -3.33
C GLY A 271 -24.28 7.74 -4.09
N SER A 272 -25.42 8.41 -4.30
CA SER A 272 -25.41 9.72 -4.93
C SER A 272 -24.67 10.70 -4.03
N SER A 273 -23.52 11.18 -4.49
CA SER A 273 -22.82 12.27 -3.81
C SER A 273 -23.70 13.53 -3.90
N ALA A 274 -23.88 14.20 -2.78
CA ALA A 274 -24.50 15.52 -2.74
C ALA A 274 -23.39 16.58 -2.72
N THR A 275 -23.75 17.83 -2.96
CA THR A 275 -22.79 18.96 -2.95
C THR A 275 -22.04 19.12 -1.61
N SER A 276 -22.54 18.53 -0.53
CA SER A 276 -21.95 18.63 0.81
C SER A 276 -21.35 17.33 1.36
N HIS A 277 -21.55 16.18 0.70
CA HIS A 277 -21.05 14.89 1.18
C HIS A 277 -21.08 13.78 0.15
N SER A 278 -20.26 12.76 0.41
CA SER A 278 -20.26 11.52 -0.35
C SER A 278 -20.21 10.32 0.60
N PRO A 279 -21.08 9.29 0.40
CA PRO A 279 -21.28 8.29 1.44
C PRO A 279 -20.17 7.24 1.47
N TYR A 280 -19.75 6.88 2.68
CA TYR A 280 -18.77 5.83 2.91
C TYR A 280 -18.99 5.09 4.24
N ILE A 281 -18.54 3.83 4.29
CA ILE A 281 -18.50 3.02 5.50
C ILE A 281 -17.17 2.28 5.57
N ALA A 282 -16.46 2.41 6.69
CA ALA A 282 -15.23 1.66 6.95
C ALA A 282 -15.52 0.40 7.78
N TYR A 283 -14.92 -0.71 7.39
CA TYR A 283 -14.95 -1.99 8.11
C TYR A 283 -13.54 -2.48 8.40
N ALA A 284 -13.42 -3.30 9.45
CA ALA A 284 -12.20 -4.02 9.76
C ALA A 284 -12.50 -5.47 10.14
N THR A 285 -11.56 -6.36 9.83
CA THR A 285 -11.43 -7.68 10.40
C THR A 285 -9.98 -7.93 10.78
N VAL A 286 -9.75 -8.60 11.91
CA VAL A 286 -8.40 -9.00 12.36
C VAL A 286 -8.18 -10.51 12.25
N ASP A 287 -9.26 -11.28 12.07
CA ASP A 287 -9.28 -12.75 12.04
C ASP A 287 -9.81 -13.32 10.71
N GLY A 288 -10.28 -12.46 9.81
CA GLY A 288 -10.78 -12.80 8.48
C GLY A 288 -12.20 -13.35 8.48
N SER A 289 -12.92 -13.29 9.61
CA SER A 289 -14.27 -13.86 9.76
C SER A 289 -15.22 -12.98 10.57
N SER A 290 -14.72 -12.25 11.55
CA SER A 290 -15.45 -11.30 12.37
C SER A 290 -15.25 -9.89 11.81
N TRP A 291 -16.33 -9.27 11.38
CA TRP A 291 -16.32 -7.94 10.76
C TRP A 291 -16.92 -6.89 11.67
N LYS A 292 -16.23 -5.76 11.79
CA LYS A 292 -16.67 -4.63 12.59
C LYS A 292 -16.86 -3.39 11.70
N PRO A 293 -18.05 -2.76 11.71
CA PRO A 293 -18.18 -1.40 11.19
C PRO A 293 -17.43 -0.45 12.13
N VAL A 294 -16.45 0.27 11.58
CA VAL A 294 -15.52 1.10 12.35
C VAL A 294 -16.01 2.54 12.42
N MET A 295 -16.35 3.11 11.27
CA MET A 295 -16.84 4.47 11.13
C MET A 295 -17.62 4.63 9.82
N LYS A 296 -18.37 5.72 9.69
CA LYS A 296 -19.19 6.01 8.53
C LYS A 296 -19.30 7.51 8.24
N GLU A 297 -19.74 7.87 7.05
CA GLU A 297 -20.21 9.23 6.76
C GLU A 297 -21.38 9.61 7.69
N ALA A 298 -21.40 10.84 8.21
CA ALA A 298 -22.29 11.22 9.30
C ALA A 298 -23.77 11.32 8.88
N MET A 299 -24.04 11.78 7.66
CA MET A 299 -25.35 12.18 7.17
C MET A 299 -26.11 11.01 6.53
N SER A 300 -25.79 10.64 5.29
CA SER A 300 -26.48 9.61 4.52
C SER A 300 -26.41 8.25 5.22
N GLU A 301 -25.22 7.86 5.67
CA GLU A 301 -25.01 6.57 6.35
C GLU A 301 -25.48 6.59 7.82
N GLY A 302 -25.81 7.79 8.35
CA GLY A 302 -26.35 7.98 9.70
C GLY A 302 -27.62 7.20 9.98
N GLN A 303 -28.49 7.08 8.98
CA GLN A 303 -29.75 6.36 9.11
C GLN A 303 -29.58 4.84 9.01
N ILE A 304 -28.56 4.39 8.27
CA ILE A 304 -28.29 2.96 8.02
C ILE A 304 -27.54 2.34 9.20
N LEU A 305 -26.57 3.07 9.77
CA LEU A 305 -25.70 2.62 10.85
C LEU A 305 -25.66 3.63 12.00
N PRO A 306 -26.75 3.81 12.77
CA PRO A 306 -26.86 4.88 13.78
C PRO A 306 -25.93 4.70 14.99
N SER A 307 -25.48 3.46 15.27
CA SER A 307 -24.56 3.15 16.37
C SER A 307 -23.08 3.23 15.97
N VAL A 308 -22.79 3.39 14.68
CA VAL A 308 -21.42 3.45 14.17
C VAL A 308 -20.93 4.89 14.22
N PRO A 309 -19.73 5.16 14.79
CA PRO A 309 -19.20 6.52 14.88
C PRO A 309 -19.07 7.21 13.53
N ALA A 310 -19.17 8.54 13.52
CA ALA A 310 -18.82 9.32 12.34
C ALA A 310 -17.33 9.18 12.02
N GLY A 311 -16.99 9.15 10.73
CA GLY A 311 -15.61 9.19 10.24
C GLY A 311 -14.97 10.57 10.34
N PRO A 312 -13.79 10.78 9.73
CA PRO A 312 -13.04 12.03 9.86
C PRO A 312 -13.82 13.24 9.32
N ASP A 313 -14.40 13.12 8.11
CA ASP A 313 -15.10 14.22 7.40
C ASP A 313 -16.32 13.70 6.58
N THR A 314 -16.95 14.58 5.81
CA THR A 314 -18.18 14.29 5.03
C THR A 314 -17.93 13.67 3.66
N TYR A 315 -16.68 13.60 3.21
CA TYR A 315 -16.27 12.87 2.01
C TYR A 315 -15.36 11.70 2.40
N PRO A 316 -15.26 10.67 1.53
CA PRO A 316 -14.41 9.51 1.75
C PRO A 316 -12.97 9.88 2.14
N PRO A 317 -12.41 9.27 3.19
CA PRO A 317 -11.04 9.53 3.57
C PRO A 317 -10.04 8.75 2.72
N SER A 318 -8.85 9.31 2.57
CA SER A 318 -7.65 8.49 2.32
C SER A 318 -7.36 7.66 3.58
N PHE A 319 -6.93 6.41 3.42
CA PHE A 319 -6.59 5.57 4.57
C PHE A 319 -5.33 4.75 4.33
N SER A 320 -4.64 4.45 5.43
CA SER A 320 -3.47 3.59 5.46
C SER A 320 -3.59 2.59 6.60
N VAL A 321 -3.49 1.32 6.27
CA VAL A 321 -3.36 0.25 7.27
C VAL A 321 -1.92 0.24 7.76
N VAL A 322 -1.75 0.26 9.08
CA VAL A 322 -0.44 0.27 9.74
C VAL A 322 -0.02 -1.15 10.10
N ASP A 323 -0.95 -1.88 10.71
CA ASP A 323 -0.77 -3.28 11.10
C ASP A 323 -2.13 -4.00 11.17
N THR A 324 -2.14 -5.20 11.72
CA THR A 324 -3.36 -6.03 11.80
C THR A 324 -4.50 -5.39 12.58
N SER A 325 -4.20 -4.50 13.51
CA SER A 325 -5.14 -3.90 14.46
C SER A 325 -5.34 -2.41 14.28
N ASP A 326 -4.42 -1.72 13.60
CA ASP A 326 -4.39 -0.27 13.50
C ASP A 326 -4.43 0.22 12.05
N ALA A 327 -5.24 1.25 11.82
CA ALA A 327 -5.30 2.00 10.57
C ALA A 327 -5.51 3.50 10.84
N VAL A 328 -5.04 4.34 9.92
CA VAL A 328 -5.19 5.80 10.00
C VAL A 328 -6.02 6.28 8.82
N PHE A 329 -6.98 7.16 9.11
CA PHE A 329 -7.91 7.76 8.16
C PHE A 329 -7.74 9.27 8.16
N ILE A 330 -7.60 9.84 6.97
CA ILE A 330 -7.41 11.27 6.77
C ILE A 330 -8.54 11.75 5.89
N GLY A 331 -9.39 12.61 6.45
CA GLY A 331 -10.63 13.03 5.85
C GLY A 331 -10.45 13.96 4.66
N ASP A 332 -11.53 14.08 3.91
CA ASP A 332 -11.68 14.99 2.78
C ASP A 332 -12.75 16.03 3.15
N GLY A 333 -12.32 17.28 3.30
CA GLY A 333 -13.10 18.36 3.91
C GLY A 333 -13.20 19.59 3.00
N PRO A 334 -13.81 19.50 1.80
CA PRO A 334 -13.81 20.61 0.84
C PRO A 334 -14.58 21.83 1.34
N ALA A 335 -15.56 21.64 2.22
CA ALA A 335 -16.32 22.72 2.84
C ALA A 335 -15.59 23.39 4.02
N THR A 336 -14.75 22.64 4.73
CA THR A 336 -14.03 23.10 5.94
C THR A 336 -12.60 23.54 5.62
N ASN A 337 -12.08 23.16 4.45
CA ASN A 337 -10.73 23.41 3.99
C ASN A 337 -9.64 22.78 4.88
N VAL A 338 -9.98 21.69 5.56
CA VAL A 338 -9.07 20.94 6.44
C VAL A 338 -9.28 19.45 6.25
N ALA A 339 -8.22 18.66 6.40
CA ALA A 339 -8.28 17.20 6.37
C ALA A 339 -8.13 16.66 7.81
N GLN A 340 -9.19 16.12 8.41
CA GLN A 340 -9.16 15.64 9.79
C GLN A 340 -8.47 14.28 9.91
N CYS A 341 -7.68 14.07 10.97
CA CYS A 341 -6.99 12.80 11.21
C CYS A 341 -7.68 11.96 12.30
N VAL A 342 -7.99 10.70 11.97
CA VAL A 342 -8.55 9.70 12.88
C VAL A 342 -7.71 8.43 12.85
N ILE A 343 -7.27 8.00 14.03
CA ILE A 343 -6.58 6.73 14.22
C ILE A 343 -7.59 5.72 14.76
N ALA A 344 -7.76 4.61 14.04
CA ALA A 344 -8.57 3.48 14.45
C ALA A 344 -7.65 2.36 14.95
N SER A 345 -7.82 1.97 16.21
CA SER A 345 -7.00 0.93 16.85
C SER A 345 -7.84 -0.22 17.39
N ASN A 346 -7.17 -1.33 17.74
CA ASN A 346 -7.79 -2.54 18.28
C ASN A 346 -8.87 -3.11 17.33
N GLY A 347 -8.55 -3.23 16.04
CA GLY A 347 -9.50 -3.68 15.01
C GLY A 347 -10.67 -2.71 14.83
N GLY A 348 -10.43 -1.41 15.03
CA GLY A 348 -11.45 -0.36 14.98
C GLY A 348 -12.34 -0.27 16.22
N ALA A 349 -11.95 -0.88 17.34
CA ALA A 349 -12.68 -0.72 18.60
C ALA A 349 -12.42 0.58 19.34
N THR A 350 -11.31 1.24 19.04
CA THR A 350 -10.97 2.54 19.62
C THR A 350 -10.70 3.52 18.50
N LEU A 351 -11.37 4.68 18.56
CA LEU A 351 -11.13 5.78 17.64
C LEU A 351 -10.51 6.94 18.41
N ARG A 352 -9.37 7.43 17.93
CA ARG A 352 -8.70 8.62 18.44
C ARG A 352 -8.69 9.69 17.36
N ARG A 353 -9.44 10.76 17.58
CA ARG A 353 -9.35 11.98 16.76
C ARG A 353 -8.12 12.78 17.21
N THR A 354 -7.30 13.20 16.27
CA THR A 354 -6.05 13.91 16.55
C THR A 354 -6.13 15.33 16.01
N GLY A 355 -5.13 15.82 15.30
CA GLY A 355 -5.16 17.11 14.62
C GLY A 355 -5.73 17.01 13.20
N HIS A 356 -5.34 17.97 12.37
CA HIS A 356 -5.77 18.10 10.99
C HIS A 356 -4.67 18.73 10.15
N ILE A 357 -4.78 18.60 8.83
CA ILE A 357 -3.96 19.33 7.87
C ILE A 357 -4.76 20.57 7.45
N ASP A 358 -4.20 21.75 7.70
CA ASP A 358 -4.76 23.02 7.23
C ASP A 358 -4.59 23.17 5.72
N ASN A 359 -5.49 23.91 5.07
CA ASN A 359 -5.41 24.18 3.63
C ASN A 359 -5.38 22.91 2.78
N ALA A 360 -6.08 21.87 3.22
CA ALA A 360 -6.17 20.56 2.57
C ALA A 360 -7.65 20.19 2.36
N PRO A 361 -8.33 20.82 1.39
CA PRO A 361 -9.72 20.52 1.07
C PRO A 361 -9.94 19.13 0.47
N GLU A 362 -8.89 18.44 0.00
CA GLU A 362 -8.95 17.14 -0.68
C GLU A 362 -7.70 16.29 -0.36
N THR A 363 -7.86 14.97 -0.24
CA THR A 363 -6.74 14.01 -0.05
C THR A 363 -6.74 12.92 -1.11
N PHE A 364 -5.55 12.50 -1.56
CA PHE A 364 -5.40 11.52 -2.66
C PHE A 364 -4.77 10.22 -2.27
N ALA A 365 -4.05 10.12 -1.16
CA ALA A 365 -3.47 8.88 -0.68
C ALA A 365 -2.87 9.11 0.70
N ALA A 366 -2.68 8.04 1.47
CA ALA A 366 -1.97 8.07 2.73
C ALA A 366 -1.02 6.86 2.83
N ALA A 367 0.13 7.07 3.45
CA ALA A 367 1.09 6.02 3.77
C ALA A 367 1.60 6.22 5.19
N PHE A 368 1.17 5.36 6.10
CA PHE A 368 1.59 5.34 7.49
C PHE A 368 2.42 4.08 7.76
N VAL A 369 3.56 4.27 8.41
CA VAL A 369 4.45 3.17 8.83
C VAL A 369 4.27 2.83 10.32
N SER A 370 3.56 3.68 11.04
CA SER A 370 3.12 3.52 12.43
C SER A 370 1.94 4.45 12.67
N VAL A 371 1.23 4.30 13.79
CA VAL A 371 0.19 5.25 14.19
C VAL A 371 0.71 6.64 14.55
N THR A 372 2.04 6.84 14.59
CA THR A 372 2.67 8.15 14.88
C THR A 372 3.35 8.78 13.68
N VAL A 373 3.81 7.99 12.70
CA VAL A 373 4.60 8.46 11.56
C VAL A 373 3.89 8.11 10.26
N GLY A 374 3.58 9.13 9.46
CA GLY A 374 2.91 8.96 8.18
C GLY A 374 2.93 10.18 7.27
N TRP A 375 2.56 9.94 6.03
CA TRP A 375 2.52 10.92 4.94
C TRP A 375 1.16 10.87 4.25
N VAL A 376 0.71 12.03 3.77
CA VAL A 376 -0.57 12.19 3.08
C VAL A 376 -0.35 13.04 1.83
N LEU A 377 -0.98 12.63 0.73
CA LEU A 377 -1.10 13.46 -0.45
C LEU A 377 -2.35 14.34 -0.32
N THR A 378 -2.19 15.65 -0.41
CA THR A 378 -3.29 16.63 -0.34
C THR A 378 -3.30 17.52 -1.58
N ARG A 379 -4.42 18.19 -1.85
CA ARG A 379 -4.46 19.33 -2.78
C ARG A 379 -4.76 20.56 -1.98
N ASN A 380 -3.94 21.58 -2.12
CA ASN A 380 -4.15 22.84 -1.42
C ASN A 380 -5.11 23.78 -2.17
N THR A 381 -5.57 24.86 -1.52
CA THR A 381 -6.46 25.85 -2.18
C THR A 381 -5.82 26.62 -3.33
N GLY A 382 -4.48 26.63 -3.42
CA GLY A 382 -3.73 27.15 -4.55
C GLY A 382 -3.75 26.22 -5.76
N GLY A 383 -4.17 24.97 -5.58
CA GLY A 383 -4.26 23.93 -6.60
C GLY A 383 -3.04 23.02 -6.68
N ASP A 384 -2.01 23.23 -5.86
CA ASP A 384 -0.82 22.38 -5.83
C ASP A 384 -1.12 21.03 -5.17
N TYR A 385 -0.41 20.01 -5.62
CA TYR A 385 -0.37 18.68 -5.01
C TYR A 385 0.75 18.63 -3.98
N VAL A 386 0.41 18.30 -2.74
CA VAL A 386 1.29 18.46 -1.59
C VAL A 386 1.53 17.11 -0.92
N ILE A 387 2.75 16.89 -0.41
CA ILE A 387 3.05 15.83 0.54
C ILE A 387 3.14 16.46 1.92
N ASP A 388 2.21 16.09 2.80
CA ASP A 388 2.22 16.46 4.22
C ASP A 388 2.68 15.27 5.07
N ALA A 389 3.47 15.54 6.11
CA ALA A 389 4.00 14.51 7.00
C ALA A 389 3.72 14.81 8.46
N THR A 390 3.52 13.74 9.24
CA THR A 390 3.41 13.78 10.70
C THR A 390 4.39 12.79 11.33
N VAL A 391 4.87 13.12 12.53
CA VAL A 391 5.74 12.27 13.35
C VAL A 391 5.22 12.06 14.78
N ASP A 392 4.02 12.57 15.07
CA ASP A 392 3.37 12.48 16.38
C ASP A 392 1.95 11.91 16.35
N GLY A 393 1.54 11.34 15.22
CA GLY A 393 0.22 10.71 15.06
C GLY A 393 -0.85 11.69 14.62
N GLY A 394 -0.47 12.67 13.81
CA GLY A 394 -1.37 13.62 13.19
C GLY A 394 -1.79 14.77 14.11
N TYR A 395 -1.11 15.00 15.23
CA TYR A 395 -1.33 16.21 16.04
C TYR A 395 -0.69 17.43 15.38
N HIS A 396 0.46 17.25 14.74
CA HIS A 396 1.10 18.27 13.92
C HIS A 396 1.48 17.71 12.55
N TRP A 397 1.39 18.58 11.56
CA TRP A 397 1.66 18.28 10.16
C TRP A 397 2.65 19.29 9.58
N SER A 398 3.45 18.82 8.65
CA SER A 398 4.46 19.62 7.97
C SER A 398 4.52 19.28 6.49
N GLN A 399 4.33 20.28 5.65
CA GLN A 399 4.51 20.16 4.21
C GLN A 399 5.97 19.85 3.88
N GLN A 400 6.17 18.81 3.08
CA GLN A 400 7.48 18.31 2.63
C GLN A 400 7.77 18.61 1.16
N LEU A 401 6.73 18.61 0.32
CA LEU A 401 6.81 18.85 -1.11
C LEU A 401 5.51 19.51 -1.59
N ALA A 402 5.60 20.45 -2.52
CA ALA A 402 4.47 20.95 -3.29
C ALA A 402 4.81 20.90 -4.78
N VAL A 403 3.90 20.34 -5.58
CA VAL A 403 4.03 20.20 -7.03
C VAL A 403 2.85 20.92 -7.68
N PRO A 404 3.08 21.93 -8.51
CA PRO A 404 1.99 22.63 -9.17
C PRO A 404 1.22 21.69 -10.10
N PRO A 405 -0.07 21.97 -10.38
CA PRO A 405 -0.80 21.22 -11.37
C PRO A 405 -0.07 21.32 -12.71
N THR A 406 0.11 20.19 -13.38
CA THR A 406 0.61 20.18 -14.75
C THR A 406 -0.38 20.96 -15.60
N SER A 407 0.06 22.08 -16.21
CA SER A 407 -0.73 22.73 -17.25
C SER A 407 -1.06 21.67 -18.29
N ALA A 408 -2.35 21.41 -18.51
CA ALA A 408 -2.79 20.57 -19.61
C ALA A 408 -2.08 21.07 -20.88
N GLY A 409 -1.18 20.26 -21.43
CA GLY A 409 -0.46 20.54 -22.66
C GLY A 409 -1.38 20.41 -23.86
#